data_AF-A0AAV2SLL9-F1
#
_entry.id   AF-A0AAV2SLL9-F1
#
_cell.length_a   1.000
_cell.length_b   1.000
_cell.length_c   1.000
_cell.angle_alpha   90.00
_cell.angle_beta   90.00
_cell.angle_gamma   90.00
#
_symmetry.space_group_name_H-M   'P 1'
#
loop_
_entity.id
_entity.type
_entity.pdbx_description
1 polymer ?
#
loop_
_entity_poly.entity_id
_entity_poly.type
_entity_poly.pdbx_seq_one_letter_code
_entity_poly.pdbx_strand_id
1 'polypeptide(L)'
;VRTQAIKFLESLVLVQTYPEADSTRRDGEFNLDQVPITLKVARPRKLEEEARMVLDKLIDFQGSIHISSVNLITCMSSLTIISRARPQFMGKVIQALEILHGK
;
A
#
# COMPACT_ATOMS: atom_id res chain seq x y z
N VAL A 1 15.72 -6.39 8.02
CA VAL A 1 14.42 -7.11 7.98
C VAL A 1 13.24 -6.14 7.84
N ARG A 2 12.96 -5.22 8.79
CA ARG A 2 11.79 -4.33 8.74
C ARG A 2 11.66 -3.50 7.44
N THR A 3 12.74 -2.88 6.99
CA THR A 3 12.78 -2.12 5.73
C THR A 3 12.33 -2.94 4.52
N GLN A 4 12.79 -4.20 4.44
CA GLN A 4 12.42 -5.12 3.36
C GLN A 4 10.96 -5.58 3.49
N ALA A 5 10.48 -5.79 4.72
CA ALA A 5 9.07 -6.11 4.97
C ALA A 5 8.15 -4.96 4.50
N ILE A 6 8.51 -3.70 4.74
CA ILE A 6 7.74 -2.54 4.26
C ILE A 6 7.61 -2.56 2.73
N LYS A 7 8.72 -2.77 2.00
CA LYS A 7 8.71 -2.85 0.53
C LYS A 7 7.95 -4.05 -0.02
N PHE A 8 8.00 -5.17 0.70
CA PHE A 8 7.18 -6.35 0.38
C PHE A 8 5.69 -6.02 0.53
N LEU A 9 5.29 -5.41 1.65
CA LEU A 9 3.90 -5.04 1.91
C LEU A 9 3.39 -3.97 0.93
N GLU A 10 4.23 -3.01 0.53
CA GLU A 10 3.91 -2.09 -0.57
C GLU A 10 3.55 -2.85 -1.85
N SER A 11 4.38 -3.83 -2.23
CA SER A 11 4.14 -4.63 -3.44
C SER A 11 2.87 -5.47 -3.31
N LEU A 12 2.60 -6.02 -2.13
CA LEU A 12 1.38 -6.77 -1.84
C LEU A 12 0.14 -5.90 -2.00
N VAL A 13 0.13 -4.69 -1.45
CA VAL A 13 -1.00 -3.75 -1.60
C VAL A 13 -1.25 -3.45 -3.08
N LEU A 14 -0.20 -3.22 -3.86
CA LEU A 14 -0.33 -2.88 -5.28
C LEU A 14 -0.85 -4.07 -6.11
N VAL A 15 -0.33 -5.28 -5.89
CA VAL A 15 -0.76 -6.48 -6.60
C VAL A 15 -2.21 -6.86 -6.27
N GLN A 16 -2.62 -6.64 -5.01
CA GLN A 16 -3.94 -7.03 -4.52
C GLN A 16 -4.98 -5.89 -4.59
N THR A 17 -4.77 -4.87 -5.42
CA THR A 17 -5.74 -3.78 -5.62
C THR A 17 -5.87 -3.39 -7.09
N TYR A 18 -7.00 -2.76 -7.43
CA TYR A 18 -7.32 -2.29 -8.78
C TYR A 18 -6.75 -0.88 -9.02
N PRO A 19 -6.13 -0.61 -10.19
CA PRO A 19 -5.80 0.75 -10.60
C PRO A 19 -7.06 1.55 -10.99
N GLU A 20 -6.91 2.87 -11.02
CA GLU A 20 -7.90 3.86 -11.44
C GLU A 20 -7.39 4.67 -12.64
N ALA A 21 -8.24 5.52 -13.23
CA ALA A 21 -7.93 6.28 -14.45
C ALA A 21 -6.71 7.21 -14.30
N ASP A 22 -6.50 7.75 -13.10
CA ASP A 22 -5.42 8.66 -12.71
C ASP A 22 -4.22 7.93 -12.05
N SER A 23 -4.22 6.60 -12.06
CA SER A 23 -3.13 5.80 -11.49
C SER A 23 -1.82 5.96 -12.26
N THR A 24 -0.74 6.19 -11.52
CA THR A 24 0.62 6.11 -12.07
C THR A 24 0.95 4.65 -12.38
N ARG A 25 1.03 4.30 -13.67
CA ARG A 25 1.35 2.93 -14.13
C ARG A 25 2.86 2.70 -14.15
N ARG A 26 3.28 1.48 -13.80
CA ARG A 26 4.68 1.03 -13.96
C ARG A 26 4.77 -0.07 -15.01
N ASP A 27 5.91 -0.11 -15.71
CA ASP A 27 6.17 -1.18 -16.66
C ASP A 27 6.18 -2.54 -15.95
N GLY A 28 5.47 -3.50 -16.53
CA GLY A 28 5.34 -4.85 -15.96
C GLY A 28 4.52 -4.94 -14.68
N GLU A 29 3.70 -3.92 -14.36
CA GLU A 29 2.83 -3.96 -13.19
C GLU A 29 1.79 -5.08 -13.29
N PHE A 30 1.69 -5.86 -12.22
CA PHE A 30 0.63 -6.85 -12.02
C PHE A 30 -0.39 -6.36 -10.98
N ASN A 31 -1.68 -6.51 -11.24
CA ASN A 31 -2.77 -6.09 -10.37
C ASN A 31 -4.01 -6.99 -10.51
N LEU A 32 -5.09 -6.70 -9.78
CA LEU A 32 -6.28 -7.53 -9.76
C LEU A 32 -7.08 -7.57 -11.08
N ASP A 33 -6.93 -6.61 -11.99
CA ASP A 33 -7.59 -6.68 -13.32
C ASP A 33 -7.04 -7.83 -14.17
N GLN A 34 -5.80 -8.24 -13.91
CA GLN A 34 -5.14 -9.33 -14.63
C GLN A 34 -5.39 -10.70 -13.98
N VAL A 35 -6.10 -10.75 -12.85
CA VAL A 35 -6.44 -12.01 -12.17
C VAL A 35 -7.66 -12.64 -12.86
N PRO A 36 -7.55 -13.86 -13.41
CA PRO A 36 -8.68 -14.52 -14.06
C PRO A 36 -9.83 -14.78 -13.07
N ILE A 37 -11.06 -14.52 -13.50
CA ILE A 37 -12.28 -14.81 -12.71
C ILE A 37 -12.40 -16.32 -12.41
N THR A 38 -11.77 -17.16 -13.23
CA THR A 38 -11.75 -18.62 -13.07
C THR A 38 -10.76 -19.12 -12.00
N LEU A 39 -9.98 -18.23 -11.37
CA LEU A 39 -9.01 -18.61 -10.35
C LEU A 39 -9.72 -19.21 -9.11
N LYS A 40 -9.38 -20.45 -8.79
CA LYS A 40 -9.99 -21.18 -7.65
C LYS A 40 -9.20 -21.06 -6.33
N VAL A 41 -7.92 -20.68 -6.40
CA VAL A 41 -7.02 -20.60 -5.24
C VAL A 41 -7.28 -19.35 -4.39
N ALA A 42 -7.67 -18.23 -5.00
CA ALA A 42 -7.90 -16.98 -4.29
C ALA A 42 -9.08 -16.23 -4.89
N ARG A 43 -9.83 -15.52 -4.04
CA ARG A 43 -10.93 -14.65 -4.46
C ARG A 43 -10.40 -13.21 -4.52
N PRO A 44 -10.51 -12.49 -5.65
CA PRO A 44 -10.03 -11.12 -5.78
C PRO A 44 -10.51 -10.20 -4.65
N ARG A 45 -11.80 -10.31 -4.27
CA ARG A 45 -12.36 -9.58 -3.13
C ARG A 45 -11.64 -9.84 -1.81
N LYS A 46 -11.22 -11.08 -1.54
CA LYS A 46 -10.49 -11.42 -0.31
C LYS A 46 -9.05 -10.87 -0.33
N LEU A 47 -8.42 -10.85 -1.50
CA LEU A 47 -7.12 -10.21 -1.69
C LEU A 47 -7.23 -8.69 -1.46
N GLU A 48 -8.28 -8.06 -1.98
CA GLU A 48 -8.48 -6.63 -1.77
C GLU A 48 -8.76 -6.28 -0.29
N GLU A 49 -9.54 -7.11 0.41
CA GLU A 49 -9.73 -6.99 1.87
C GLU A 49 -8.40 -7.11 2.62
N GLU A 50 -7.52 -8.04 2.24
CA GLU A 50 -6.18 -8.19 2.79
C GLU A 50 -5.31 -6.95 2.55
N ALA A 51 -5.28 -6.44 1.31
CA ALA A 51 -4.52 -5.25 0.93
C ALA A 51 -4.89 -4.03 1.79
N ARG A 52 -6.19 -3.83 2.04
CA ARG A 52 -6.68 -2.73 2.89
C ARG A 52 -6.20 -2.90 4.34
N MET A 53 -6.26 -4.10 4.90
CA MET A 53 -5.72 -4.37 6.23
C MET A 53 -4.20 -4.15 6.32
N VAL A 54 -3.47 -4.49 5.26
CA VAL A 54 -2.02 -4.29 5.20
C VAL A 54 -1.67 -2.81 5.11
N LEU A 55 -2.40 -2.03 4.30
CA LEU A 55 -2.24 -0.58 4.25
C LEU A 55 -2.44 0.05 5.63
N ASP A 56 -3.45 -0.39 6.36
CA ASP A 56 -3.75 0.13 7.71
C ASP A 56 -2.61 -0.16 8.67
N LYS A 57 -2.05 -1.38 8.63
CA LYS A 57 -0.86 -1.74 9.41
C LYS A 57 0.38 -0.92 9.04
N LEU A 58 0.55 -0.55 7.76
CA LEU A 58 1.65 0.33 7.34
C LEU A 58 1.48 1.74 7.91
N ILE A 59 0.25 2.27 7.91
CA ILE A 59 -0.07 3.57 8.50
C ILE A 59 0.17 3.56 10.01
N ASP A 60 -0.34 2.54 10.71
CA ASP A 60 -0.12 2.38 12.16
C ASP A 60 1.36 2.27 12.50
N PHE A 61 2.12 1.52 11.69
CA PHE A 61 3.56 1.38 11.86
C PHE A 61 4.30 2.70 11.66
N GLN A 62 3.95 3.47 10.62
CA GLN A 62 4.47 4.81 10.37
C GLN A 62 4.18 5.78 11.51
N GLY A 63 3.03 5.63 12.19
CA GLY A 63 2.64 6.43 13.34
C GLY A 63 3.27 6.04 14.68
N SER A 64 4.06 4.96 14.73
CA SER A 64 4.63 4.43 15.97
C SER A 64 5.69 5.37 16.59
N ILE A 65 5.63 5.59 17.91
CA ILE A 65 6.54 6.49 18.65
C ILE A 65 8.01 6.05 18.55
N HIS A 66 8.27 4.74 18.46
CA HIS A 66 9.62 4.19 18.49
C HIS A 66 10.11 3.70 17.12
N ILE A 67 9.52 4.20 16.03
CA ILE A 67 9.98 3.87 14.69
C ILE A 67 11.37 4.49 14.44
N SER A 68 12.31 3.68 13.93
CA SER A 68 13.63 4.19 13.52
C SER A 68 13.51 5.04 12.24
N SER A 69 14.34 6.07 12.10
CA SER A 69 14.38 6.96 10.91
C SER A 69 14.37 6.24 9.56
N VAL A 70 15.21 5.20 9.40
CA VAL A 70 15.28 4.41 8.15
C VAL A 70 13.94 3.76 7.81
N ASN A 71 13.27 3.17 8.80
CA ASN A 71 11.96 2.55 8.60
C ASN A 71 10.87 3.60 8.38
N LEU A 72 10.93 4.76 9.04
CA LEU A 72 9.98 5.85 8.85
C LEU A 72 10.04 6.39 7.42
N ILE A 73 11.23 6.76 6.95
CA ILE A 73 11.44 7.28 5.58
C ILE A 73 11.00 6.24 4.55
N THR A 74 11.35 4.97 4.76
CA THR A 74 10.92 3.88 3.86
C THR A 74 9.40 3.75 3.84
N CYS A 75 8.75 3.78 5.00
CA CYS A 75 7.30 3.65 5.09
C CYS A 75 6.58 4.83 4.46
N MET A 76 7.03 6.07 4.70
CA MET A 76 6.49 7.26 4.05
C MET A 76 6.62 7.17 2.53
N SER A 77 7.79 6.80 2.02
CA SER A 77 8.01 6.60 0.59
C SER A 77 7.08 5.53 0.01
N SER A 78 6.92 4.41 0.72
CA SER A 78 5.99 3.34 0.33
C SER A 78 4.54 3.79 0.29
N LEU A 79 4.07 4.55 1.29
CA LEU A 79 2.71 5.08 1.32
C LEU A 79 2.47 6.05 0.16
N THR A 80 3.44 6.91 -0.18
CA THR A 80 3.35 7.79 -1.36
C THR A 80 3.32 7.02 -2.67
N ILE A 81 4.09 5.93 -2.79
CA ILE A 81 4.03 5.08 -3.99
C ILE A 81 2.66 4.43 -4.11
N ILE A 82 2.12 3.89 -3.01
CA ILE A 82 0.79 3.29 -2.97
C ILE A 82 -0.27 4.32 -3.40
N SER A 83 -0.29 5.51 -2.80
CA SER A 83 -1.32 6.50 -3.12
C SER A 83 -1.29 6.99 -4.56
N ARG A 84 -0.10 7.12 -5.15
CA ARG A 84 0.05 7.52 -6.57
C ARG A 84 -0.38 6.42 -7.55
N ALA A 85 -0.12 5.17 -7.20
CA ALA A 85 -0.50 4.03 -8.04
C ALA A 85 -1.96 3.59 -7.79
N ARG A 86 -2.55 3.93 -6.65
CA ARG A 86 -3.92 3.59 -6.24
C ARG A 86 -4.59 4.83 -5.60
N PRO A 87 -5.08 5.78 -6.41
CA PRO A 87 -5.60 7.06 -5.94
C PRO A 87 -6.77 6.96 -4.95
N GLN A 88 -7.53 5.85 -4.94
CA GLN A 88 -8.49 5.53 -3.88
C GLN A 88 -7.93 5.60 -2.44
N PHE A 89 -6.61 5.43 -2.26
CA PHE A 89 -5.96 5.49 -0.96
C PHE A 89 -5.36 6.86 -0.64
N MET A 90 -5.38 7.81 -1.58
CA MET A 90 -4.75 9.12 -1.45
C MET A 90 -5.20 9.86 -0.19
N GLY A 91 -6.51 9.97 0.04
CA GLY A 91 -7.04 10.67 1.21
C GLY A 91 -6.56 10.08 2.53
N LYS A 92 -6.51 8.74 2.61
CA LYS A 92 -6.03 8.03 3.81
C LYS A 92 -4.54 8.25 4.05
N VAL A 93 -3.74 8.22 2.99
CA VAL A 93 -2.30 8.47 3.07
C VAL A 93 -1.99 9.92 3.43
N ILE A 94 -2.70 10.89 2.86
CA ILE A 94 -2.55 12.33 3.21
C ILE A 94 -2.84 12.52 4.71
N GLN A 95 -3.95 11.99 5.21
CA GLN A 95 -4.31 12.08 6.62
C GLN A 95 -3.22 11.49 7.54
N ALA A 96 -2.64 10.34 7.17
CA ALA A 96 -1.56 9.73 7.94
C ALA A 96 -0.29 10.61 7.99
N LEU A 97 0.05 11.26 6.87
CA LEU A 97 1.18 12.18 6.78
C LEU A 97 0.94 13.47 7.57
N GLU A 98 -0.28 14.00 7.56
CA GLU A 98 -0.66 15.17 8.37
C GLU A 98 -0.55 14.87 9.87
N ILE A 99 -1.05 13.71 10.31
CA ILE A 99 -0.92 13.27 11.71
C ILE A 99 0.54 13.12 12.11
N LEU A 100 1.41 12.64 11.22
CA LEU A 100 2.85 12.55 11.48
C LEU A 100 3.49 13.93 11.61
N HIS A 101 3.14 14.86 10.73
CA HIS A 101 3.69 16.22 10.76
C HIS A 101 3.25 17.01 12.00
N GLY A 102 2.04 16.75 12.49
CA GLY A 102 1.51 17.35 13.71
C GLY A 102 2.05 16.77 15.02
N LYS A 103 2.92 15.76 14.96
CA LYS A 103 3.65 15.21 16.12
C LYS A 103 5.01 15.87 16.28
#